data_AF-A0A7S4RNW5-F1
#
_entry.id   AF-A0A7S4RNW5-F1
#
_cell.length_a   1.000
_cell.length_b   1.000
_cell.length_c   1.000
_cell.angle_alpha   90.00
_cell.angle_beta   90.00
_cell.angle_gamma   90.00
#
_symmetry.space_group_name_H-M   'P 1'
#
loop_
_entity.id
_entity.type
_entity.pdbx_description
1 polymer ?
#
loop_
_entity_poly.entity_id
_entity_poly.type
_entity_poly.pdbx_seq_one_letter_code
_entity_poly.pdbx_strand_id
1 'polypeptide(L)'
;NHNHDQGYGQRRLDGGGSLQTFSSNAPYTHGLDTHVTLENNGRPIQAEMVMYDGPDNEPQKVKTFCMDGSRNRFKATFSGRGTMSIRNTGGVTFPATASVYATPR
;
A
#
# COMPACT_ATOMS: atom_id res chain seq x y z
N ASN A 1 2.22 -5.59 23.64
CA ASN A 1 1.13 -6.53 23.34
C ASN A 1 0.79 -6.37 21.85
N HIS A 2 1.53 -7.02 20.95
CA HIS A 2 1.43 -6.78 19.49
C HIS A 2 0.78 -7.97 18.80
N ASN A 3 -0.55 -8.06 18.86
CA ASN A 3 -1.36 -8.95 18.02
C ASN A 3 -2.23 -8.06 17.11
N HIS A 4 -1.71 -7.69 15.95
CA HIS A 4 -2.47 -7.07 14.83
C HIS A 4 -2.72 -8.10 13.71
N ASP A 5 -2.90 -9.37 14.08
CA ASP A 5 -3.20 -10.42 13.13
C ASP A 5 -4.70 -10.44 12.84
N GLN A 6 -5.11 -9.78 11.74
CA GLN A 6 -6.18 -10.21 10.82
C GLN A 6 -6.25 -9.32 9.55
N GLY A 7 -5.10 -8.97 8.95
CA GLY A 7 -5.07 -8.39 7.59
C GLY A 7 -3.98 -7.35 7.33
N TYR A 8 -3.16 -7.68 6.33
CA TYR A 8 -2.05 -6.92 5.73
C TYR A 8 -0.76 -6.80 6.53
N GLY A 9 0.37 -6.75 5.81
CA GLY A 9 1.72 -6.80 6.35
C GLY A 9 2.72 -6.03 5.48
N GLN A 10 4.00 -6.34 5.64
CA GLN A 10 5.10 -5.63 4.97
C GLN A 10 5.68 -6.47 3.82
N ARG A 11 5.89 -5.86 2.65
CA ARG A 11 6.56 -6.49 1.51
C ARG A 11 7.47 -5.52 0.77
N ARG A 12 8.51 -6.09 0.15
CA ARG A 12 9.42 -5.35 -0.74
C ARG A 12 8.84 -5.27 -2.15
N LEU A 13 9.01 -4.11 -2.76
CA LEU A 13 8.72 -3.79 -4.16
C LEU A 13 10.03 -3.43 -4.86
N ASP A 14 10.56 -4.31 -5.68
CA ASP A 14 11.73 -3.99 -6.50
C ASP A 14 11.39 -2.92 -7.56
N GLY A 15 12.40 -2.22 -8.08
CA GLY A 15 12.19 -1.25 -9.14
C GLY A 15 11.77 -1.91 -10.46
N GLY A 16 11.43 -1.11 -11.46
CA GLY A 16 11.19 -1.63 -12.82
C GLY A 16 9.82 -2.28 -13.02
N GLY A 17 8.79 -1.82 -12.29
CA GLY A 17 7.42 -2.24 -12.53
C GLY A 17 6.91 -3.36 -11.62
N SER A 18 7.65 -3.74 -10.57
CA SER A 18 7.22 -4.81 -9.66
C SER A 18 5.85 -4.53 -9.04
N LEU A 19 5.09 -5.58 -8.80
CA LEU A 19 3.73 -5.52 -8.27
C LEU A 19 3.64 -6.41 -7.03
N GLN A 20 3.10 -5.87 -5.94
CA GLN A 20 2.70 -6.64 -4.78
C GLN A 20 1.20 -6.46 -4.52
N THR A 21 0.53 -7.58 -4.30
CA THR A 21 -0.88 -7.61 -3.92
C THR A 21 -1.01 -8.08 -2.48
N PHE A 22 -1.75 -7.32 -1.70
CA PHE A 22 -2.09 -7.60 -0.32
C PHE A 22 -3.57 -7.98 -0.31
N SER A 23 -3.91 -9.16 0.22
CA SER A 23 -5.31 -9.58 0.50
C SER A 23 -5.59 -9.71 2.02
N SER A 24 -6.77 -9.25 2.44
CA SER A 24 -7.19 -9.30 3.85
C SER A 24 -7.89 -10.62 4.15
N ASN A 25 -7.81 -11.14 5.37
CA ASN A 25 -8.46 -12.39 5.75
C ASN A 25 -9.99 -12.25 5.89
N ALA A 26 -10.50 -11.03 6.03
CA ALA A 26 -11.93 -10.73 5.97
C ALA A 26 -12.14 -9.46 5.13
N PRO A 27 -12.00 -9.55 3.80
CA PRO A 27 -12.19 -8.40 2.94
C PRO A 27 -13.64 -7.90 3.01
N TYR A 28 -13.87 -6.63 2.66
CA TYR A 28 -15.23 -6.04 2.57
C TYR A 28 -15.96 -5.88 3.91
N THR A 29 -15.24 -5.97 5.03
CA THR A 29 -15.80 -5.65 6.34
C THR A 29 -15.98 -4.13 6.46
N HIS A 30 -17.22 -3.68 6.64
CA HIS A 30 -17.52 -2.27 6.88
C HIS A 30 -16.91 -1.75 8.19
N GLY A 31 -16.69 -0.43 8.27
CA GLY A 31 -16.15 0.22 9.48
C GLY A 31 -14.63 0.18 9.64
N LEU A 32 -13.89 -0.36 8.66
CA LEU A 32 -12.42 -0.40 8.66
C LEU A 32 -11.83 0.45 7.54
N ASP A 33 -10.65 1.03 7.81
CA ASP A 33 -9.80 1.75 6.86
C ASP A 33 -8.48 1.02 6.64
N THR A 34 -7.96 1.07 5.41
CA THR A 34 -6.67 0.50 5.02
C THR A 34 -5.61 1.59 4.94
N HIS A 35 -4.54 1.42 5.70
CA HIS A 35 -3.38 2.31 5.72
C HIS A 35 -2.25 1.72 4.90
N VAL A 36 -1.62 2.55 4.08
CA VAL A 36 -0.45 2.20 3.27
C VAL A 36 0.68 3.16 3.60
N THR A 37 1.86 2.62 3.88
CA THR A 37 3.11 3.38 3.97
C THR A 37 4.11 2.85 2.96
N LEU A 38 4.74 3.75 2.20
CA LEU A 38 5.86 3.43 1.31
C LEU A 38 7.11 4.12 1.82
N GLU A 39 8.19 3.35 1.94
CA GLU A 39 9.48 3.82 2.43
C GLU A 39 10.61 3.38 1.50
N ASN A 40 11.64 4.21 1.39
CA ASN A 40 12.85 3.89 0.63
C ASN A 40 14.02 4.69 1.21
N ASN A 41 15.11 4.02 1.60
CA ASN A 41 16.23 4.59 2.37
C ASN A 41 16.96 5.75 1.64
N GLY A 42 16.36 6.93 1.62
CA GLY A 42 16.92 8.16 1.05
C GLY A 42 16.72 8.30 -0.46
N ARG A 43 16.02 7.35 -1.09
CA ARG A 43 15.86 7.28 -2.56
C ARG A 43 14.44 7.65 -2.97
N PRO A 44 14.23 8.06 -4.23
CA PRO A 44 12.89 8.35 -4.73
C PRO A 44 11.95 7.15 -4.63
N ILE A 45 10.67 7.43 -4.40
CA ILE A 45 9.57 6.48 -4.48
C ILE A 45 8.68 6.93 -5.61
N GLN A 46 8.34 6.02 -6.52
CA GLN A 46 7.35 6.25 -7.55
C GLN A 46 6.46 5.02 -7.64
N ALA A 47 5.18 5.18 -7.32
CA ALA A 47 4.29 4.04 -7.18
C ALA A 47 2.86 4.35 -7.61
N GLU A 48 2.16 3.31 -8.03
CA GLU A 48 0.72 3.29 -8.26
C GLU A 48 0.08 2.31 -7.29
N MET A 49 -0.96 2.75 -6.59
CA MET A 49 -1.74 1.98 -5.63
C MET A 49 -3.18 1.92 -6.10
N VAL A 50 -3.78 0.73 -6.03
CA VAL A 50 -5.19 0.52 -6.36
C VAL A 50 -5.81 -0.36 -5.29
N MET A 51 -6.90 0.12 -4.70
CA MET A 51 -7.72 -0.64 -3.78
C MET A 51 -9.02 -1.10 -4.42
N TYR A 52 -9.32 -2.38 -4.31
CA TYR A 52 -10.53 -3.02 -4.79
C TYR A 52 -11.39 -3.46 -3.60
N ASP A 53 -12.49 -2.76 -3.33
CA ASP A 53 -13.35 -3.01 -2.17
C ASP A 53 -14.71 -3.63 -2.53
N GLY A 54 -14.68 -4.68 -3.35
CA GLY A 54 -15.85 -5.49 -3.68
C GLY A 54 -16.31 -5.30 -5.11
N PRO A 55 -17.28 -6.10 -5.57
CA PRO A 55 -17.73 -6.11 -6.96
C PRO A 55 -18.43 -4.82 -7.39
N ASP A 56 -19.12 -4.14 -6.47
CA ASP A 56 -19.94 -2.95 -6.78
C ASP A 56 -19.23 -1.62 -6.49
N ASN A 57 -17.97 -1.66 -6.07
CA ASN A 57 -17.19 -0.47 -5.72
C ASN A 57 -16.16 -0.14 -6.80
N GLU A 58 -16.19 1.11 -7.28
CA GLU A 58 -15.12 1.63 -8.15
C GLU A 58 -13.78 1.62 -7.41
N PRO A 59 -12.68 1.13 -8.04
CA PRO A 59 -11.40 1.06 -7.38
C PRO A 59 -10.83 2.45 -7.04
N GLN A 60 -10.35 2.61 -5.81
CA GLN A 60 -9.63 3.82 -5.39
C GLN A 60 -8.20 3.75 -5.93
N LYS A 61 -7.78 4.73 -6.73
CA LYS A 61 -6.47 4.75 -7.40
C LYS A 61 -5.65 5.95 -6.96
N VAL A 62 -4.38 5.72 -6.61
CA VAL A 62 -3.43 6.77 -6.24
C VAL A 62 -2.12 6.55 -6.98
N LYS A 63 -1.63 7.59 -7.65
CA LYS A 63 -0.27 7.67 -8.17
C LYS A 63 0.52 8.63 -7.31
N THR A 64 1.71 8.21 -6.88
CA THR A 64 2.54 9.01 -5.99
C THR A 64 3.99 9.09 -6.47
N PHE A 65 4.63 10.20 -6.12
CA PHE A 65 6.05 10.42 -6.28
C PHE A 65 6.59 11.14 -5.03
N CYS A 66 7.66 10.61 -4.44
CA CYS A 66 8.39 11.24 -3.34
C CYS A 66 9.88 11.28 -3.67
N MET A 67 10.53 12.43 -3.52
CA MET A 67 11.95 12.59 -3.88
C MET A 67 12.92 11.95 -2.88
N ASP A 68 12.58 11.93 -1.60
CA ASP A 68 13.39 11.30 -0.54
C ASP A 68 12.49 10.41 0.30
N GLY A 69 12.51 9.11 0.05
CA GLY A 69 11.68 8.14 0.74
C GLY A 69 12.07 7.85 2.19
N SER A 70 13.15 8.45 2.72
CA SER A 70 13.52 8.32 4.15
C SER A 70 12.94 9.46 4.98
N ARG A 71 13.02 10.70 4.48
CA ARG A 71 12.47 11.88 5.16
C ARG A 71 11.01 12.11 4.79
N ASN A 72 10.64 11.81 3.54
CA ASN A 72 9.31 12.03 2.97
C ASN A 72 8.68 10.69 2.57
N ARG A 73 8.50 9.82 3.57
CA ARG A 73 7.73 8.58 3.38
C ARG A 73 6.32 8.90 2.93
N PHE A 74 5.83 8.13 1.97
CA PHE A 74 4.45 8.28 1.53
C PHE A 74 3.52 7.55 2.49
N LYS A 75 2.44 8.20 2.91
CA LYS A 75 1.37 7.60 3.72
C LYS A 75 0.03 7.94 3.10
N ALA A 76 -0.84 6.93 2.97
CA ALA A 76 -2.22 7.11 2.52
C ALA A 76 -3.16 6.22 3.32
N THR A 77 -4.38 6.70 3.50
CA THR A 77 -5.49 5.95 4.08
C THR A 77 -6.56 5.81 3.01
N PHE A 78 -7.03 4.59 2.81
CA PHE A 78 -8.09 4.23 1.89
C PHE A 78 -9.30 3.79 2.70
N SER A 79 -10.47 4.31 2.32
CA SER A 79 -11.72 3.96 2.98
C SER A 79 -12.12 2.54 2.58
N GLY A 80 -12.11 1.60 3.52
CA GLY A 80 -12.49 0.20 3.30
C GLY A 80 -11.35 -0.79 3.56
N ARG A 81 -11.66 -2.08 3.41
CA ARG A 81 -10.74 -3.20 3.64
C ARG A 81 -10.81 -4.18 2.48
N GLY A 82 -10.56 -3.64 1.30
CA GLY A 82 -10.51 -4.34 0.04
C GLY A 82 -9.09 -4.76 -0.33
N THR A 83 -8.91 -5.54 -1.39
CA THR A 83 -7.59 -5.97 -1.89
C THR A 83 -6.77 -4.77 -2.33
N MET A 84 -5.52 -4.68 -1.86
CA MET A 84 -4.61 -3.58 -2.20
C MET A 84 -3.53 -4.07 -3.16
N SER A 85 -3.43 -3.47 -4.33
CA SER A 85 -2.35 -3.71 -5.29
C SER A 85 -1.42 -2.49 -5.32
N ILE A 86 -0.12 -2.70 -5.16
CA ILE A 86 0.89 -1.64 -5.15
C ILE A 86 1.95 -1.98 -6.19
N ARG A 87 2.13 -1.10 -7.17
CA ARG A 87 3.11 -1.22 -8.23
C ARG A 87 4.19 -0.17 -8.09
N ASN A 88 5.45 -0.58 -8.08
CA ASN A 88 6.57 0.36 -8.17
C ASN A 88 6.80 0.72 -9.65
N THR A 89 6.48 1.96 -10.00
CA THR A 89 6.63 2.49 -11.36
C THR A 89 7.93 3.24 -11.56
N GLY A 90 8.78 3.31 -10.53
CA GLY A 90 10.12 3.85 -10.60
C GLY A 90 11.10 2.94 -11.34
N GLY A 91 12.27 3.49 -11.69
CA GLY A 91 13.36 2.75 -12.31
C GLY A 91 13.86 1.57 -11.45
N VAL A 92 14.54 0.61 -12.09
CA VAL A 92 15.03 -0.65 -11.49
C VAL A 92 15.87 -0.44 -10.22
N THR A 93 16.58 0.68 -10.13
CA THR A 93 17.46 1.04 -9.00
C THR A 93 16.75 1.65 -7.79
N PHE A 94 15.42 1.75 -7.82
CA PHE A 94 14.62 2.42 -6.79
C PHE A 94 13.61 1.45 -6.15
N PRO A 95 14.07 0.48 -5.34
CA PRO A 95 13.16 -0.40 -4.62
C PRO A 95 12.42 0.36 -3.50
N ALA A 96 11.25 -0.10 -3.11
CA ALA A 96 10.50 0.44 -1.98
C ALA A 96 10.05 -0.68 -1.05
N THR A 97 9.82 -0.36 0.22
CA THR A 97 9.12 -1.22 1.17
C THR A 97 7.71 -0.69 1.33
N ALA A 98 6.72 -1.56 1.12
CA ALA A 98 5.32 -1.26 1.35
C ALA A 98 4.82 -1.97 2.60
N SER A 99 4.22 -1.21 3.51
CA SER A 99 3.55 -1.70 4.70
C SER A 99 2.08 -1.36 4.60
N VAL A 100 1.23 -2.39 4.71
CA VAL A 100 -0.21 -2.24 4.62
C VAL A 100 -0.82 -2.83 5.89
N TYR A 101 -1.79 -2.16 6.49
CA TYR A 101 -2.54 -2.65 7.65
C TYR A 101 -3.94 -2.03 7.65
N ALA A 102 -4.88 -2.62 8.40
CA ALA A 102 -6.21 -2.06 8.57
C ALA A 102 -6.50 -1.69 10.03
N THR A 103 -7.28 -0.64 10.24
CA THR A 103 -7.79 -0.25 11.57
C THR A 103 -9.28 0.09 11.49
N PRO A 104 -10.01 0.03 12.62
CA PRO A 104 -11.30 0.71 12.74
C PRO A 104 -11.17 2.19 12.36
N ARG A 105 -12.23 2.71 11.73
CA ARG A 105 -12.42 4.14 11.46
C ARG A 105 -12.54 4.94 12.75
#